data_AF-A0A7C3X5I0-F1
#
_entry.id   AF-A0A7C3X5I0-F1
#
_cell.length_a   1.000
_cell.length_b   1.000
_cell.length_c   1.000
_cell.angle_alpha   90.00
_cell.angle_beta   90.00
_cell.angle_gamma   90.00
#
_symmetry.space_group_name_H-M   'P 1'
#
loop_
_entity.id
_entity.type
_entity.pdbx_description
1 polymer ?
#
loop_
_entity_poly.entity_id
_entity_poly.type
_entity_poly.pdbx_seq_one_letter_code
_entity_poly.pdbx_strand_id
1 'polypeptide(L)'
;MNTRQLVERMKARGIVIPVAEWVLVTKGRVYRFPAHSWVRNAYNQISMWWADVRVSGTYGEGTTLFKNMSGSTGNERGSGGVAAGAGNTEYGILFGRGSSPFSLDDYVLSQKIENGTGTNQMEYQETTVVPTWDGGTNTWTVEISRAAVNNSGGSITVTEIGLAYYYQPYNRILLVRDVLPSAIDVADAQSLTATYTLTLEFPEG
;
A
#
# COMPACT_ATOMS: atom_id res chain seq x y z
N MET A 1 20.66 9.96 0.77
CA MET A 1 20.14 9.42 2.05
C MET A 1 19.25 8.25 1.69
N ASN A 2 19.52 7.05 2.20
CA ASN A 2 18.69 5.89 1.87
C ASN A 2 17.42 5.86 2.74
N THR A 3 16.38 5.14 2.29
CA THR A 3 15.07 5.11 2.95
C THR A 3 15.15 4.68 4.41
N ARG A 4 16.09 3.78 4.74
CA ARG A 4 16.36 3.34 6.12
C ARG A 4 16.85 4.48 7.02
N GLN A 5 17.75 5.34 6.54
CA GLN A 5 18.25 6.50 7.29
C GLN A 5 17.18 7.58 7.51
N LEU A 6 16.22 7.70 6.59
CA LEU A 6 15.10 8.63 6.72
C LEU A 6 14.08 8.13 7.76
N VAL A 7 13.74 6.84 7.72
CA VAL A 7 12.86 6.16 8.68
C VAL A 7 13.41 6.27 10.11
N GLU A 8 14.69 5.97 10.33
CA GLU A 8 15.30 6.12 11.67
C GLU A 8 15.25 7.56 12.20
N ARG A 9 15.43 8.56 11.32
CA ARG A 9 15.32 9.97 11.70
C ARG A 9 13.89 10.44 11.94
N MET A 10 12.91 9.84 11.27
CA MET A 10 11.47 10.10 11.47
C MET A 10 10.98 9.48 12.78
N LYS A 11 11.39 8.24 13.08
CA LYS A 11 11.17 7.55 14.36
C LYS A 11 11.74 8.37 15.52
N ALA A 12 12.99 8.82 15.38
CA ALA A 12 13.65 9.67 16.37
C ALA A 12 12.99 11.05 16.59
N ARG A 13 11.97 11.40 15.79
CA ARG A 13 11.22 12.67 15.88
C ARG A 13 9.73 12.47 16.15
N GLY A 14 9.30 11.25 16.49
CA GLY A 14 7.88 10.94 16.75
C GLY A 14 6.99 11.08 15.52
N ILE A 15 7.57 11.02 14.31
CA ILE A 15 6.85 11.17 13.04
C ILE A 15 6.31 9.81 12.62
N VAL A 16 5.03 9.80 12.22
CA VAL A 16 4.25 8.68 11.68
C VAL A 16 5.11 7.79 10.79
N ILE A 17 5.42 6.59 11.29
CA ILE A 17 6.00 5.54 10.46
C ILE A 17 4.90 4.53 10.19
N PRO A 18 4.36 4.50 8.96
CA PRO A 18 3.70 3.33 8.44
C PRO A 18 4.66 2.15 8.48
N VAL A 19 4.69 1.41 9.59
CA VAL A 19 5.39 0.14 9.70
C VAL A 19 4.46 -0.88 9.10
N ALA A 20 4.46 -1.02 7.77
CA ALA A 20 3.71 -2.12 7.22
C ALA A 20 4.43 -3.42 7.49
N GLU A 21 3.84 -4.18 8.41
CA GLU A 21 4.18 -5.55 8.64
C GLU A 21 3.30 -6.39 7.72
N TRP A 22 3.92 -6.91 6.67
CA TRP A 22 3.28 -7.94 5.88
C TRP A 22 3.07 -9.15 6.78
N VAL A 23 1.84 -9.64 6.88
CA VAL A 23 1.54 -10.94 7.46
C VAL A 23 1.05 -11.82 6.32
N LEU A 24 1.99 -12.47 5.64
CA LEU A 24 1.67 -13.53 4.70
C LEU A 24 1.26 -14.76 5.50
N VAL A 25 0.03 -15.26 5.34
CA VAL A 25 -0.35 -16.61 5.83
C VAL A 25 -0.51 -17.54 4.65
N THR A 26 0.50 -18.38 4.39
CA THR A 26 0.37 -19.55 3.51
C THR A 26 0.95 -20.76 4.23
N LYS A 27 0.19 -21.86 4.28
CA LYS A 27 0.60 -23.12 4.93
C LYS A 27 1.14 -22.93 6.37
N GLY A 28 0.59 -22.00 7.15
CA GLY A 28 1.01 -21.74 8.53
C GLY A 28 2.38 -21.03 8.70
N ARG A 29 3.02 -20.58 7.61
CA ARG A 29 4.20 -19.71 7.68
C ARG A 29 3.79 -18.26 7.64
N VAL A 30 4.33 -17.48 8.57
CA VAL A 30 4.21 -16.03 8.66
C VAL A 30 5.50 -15.41 8.14
N TYR A 31 5.43 -14.62 7.07
CA TYR A 31 6.57 -13.85 6.58
C TYR A 31 6.36 -12.39 6.98
N ARG A 32 7.31 -11.83 7.74
CA ARG A 32 7.32 -10.44 8.20
C ARG A 32 8.45 -9.70 7.49
N PHE A 33 8.12 -8.65 6.77
CA PHE A 33 9.09 -7.73 6.19
C PHE A 33 8.65 -6.30 6.51
N PRO A 34 9.59 -5.38 6.76
CA PRO A 34 9.20 -4.01 6.97
C PRO A 34 8.88 -3.36 5.62
N ALA A 35 7.70 -2.80 5.45
CA ALA A 35 7.33 -2.03 4.25
C ALA A 35 8.06 -0.69 4.27
N HIS A 36 8.88 -0.46 3.26
CA HIS A 36 9.78 0.70 3.19
C HIS A 36 9.53 1.53 1.92
N SER A 37 8.39 1.36 1.25
CA SER A 37 8.26 1.72 -0.17
C SER A 37 7.15 2.73 -0.44
N TRP A 38 7.04 3.75 0.40
CA TRP A 38 6.12 4.87 0.19
C TRP A 38 6.50 5.60 -1.08
N VAL A 39 5.54 5.75 -1.99
CA VAL A 39 5.75 6.50 -3.23
C VAL A 39 5.46 7.98 -3.01
N ARG A 40 5.92 8.84 -3.92
CA ARG A 40 5.78 10.30 -3.85
C ARG A 40 4.33 10.74 -3.61
N ASN A 41 3.37 10.03 -4.21
CA ASN A 41 1.95 10.29 -4.00
C ASN A 41 1.56 10.33 -2.52
N ALA A 42 2.11 9.44 -1.70
CA ALA A 42 1.77 9.38 -0.28
C ALA A 42 2.36 10.55 0.51
N TYR A 43 3.61 10.91 0.24
CA TYR A 43 4.25 12.10 0.83
C TYR A 43 3.52 13.39 0.43
N ASN A 44 3.15 13.50 -0.84
CA ASN A 44 2.42 14.66 -1.35
C ASN A 44 1.01 14.72 -0.76
N GLN A 45 0.32 13.58 -0.63
CA GLN A 45 -1.00 13.51 0.01
C GLN A 45 -0.95 13.99 1.48
N ILE A 46 -0.03 13.44 2.29
CA ILE A 46 0.11 13.85 3.70
C ILE A 46 0.41 15.35 3.79
N SER A 47 1.35 15.83 2.98
CA SER A 47 1.76 17.24 2.98
C SER A 47 0.61 18.17 2.60
N MET A 48 -0.17 17.80 1.58
CA MET A 48 -1.36 18.55 1.17
C MET A 48 -2.47 18.54 2.22
N TRP A 49 -2.69 17.43 2.91
CA TRP A 49 -3.78 17.31 3.86
C TRP A 49 -3.50 18.03 5.17
N TRP A 50 -2.25 17.99 5.65
CA TRP A 50 -1.90 18.56 6.95
C TRP A 50 -1.49 20.02 6.88
N ALA A 51 -0.77 20.41 5.82
CA ALA A 51 -0.19 21.74 5.71
C ALA A 51 -0.85 22.60 4.62
N ASP A 52 -1.83 22.06 3.89
CA ASP A 52 -2.48 22.71 2.74
C ASP A 52 -1.52 23.27 1.68
N VAL A 53 -0.37 22.61 1.51
CA VAL A 53 0.65 23.03 0.54
C VAL A 53 0.27 22.54 -0.85
N ARG A 54 0.19 23.46 -1.82
CA ARG A 54 -0.15 23.18 -3.22
C ARG A 54 0.86 23.81 -4.17
N VAL A 55 1.88 23.04 -4.54
CA VAL A 55 2.87 23.45 -5.53
C VAL A 55 2.58 22.75 -6.85
N SER A 56 2.19 23.55 -7.85
CA SER A 56 1.86 23.07 -9.21
C SER A 56 3.11 22.97 -10.09
N GLY A 57 3.02 22.26 -11.21
CA GLY A 57 4.12 22.10 -12.16
C GLY A 57 4.06 20.77 -12.91
N THR A 58 5.22 20.15 -13.11
CA THR A 58 5.32 18.77 -13.62
C THR A 58 5.43 17.82 -12.44
N TYR A 59 4.75 16.67 -12.49
CA TYR A 59 4.86 15.67 -11.43
C TYR A 59 6.33 15.28 -11.20
N GLY A 60 6.79 15.46 -9.97
CA GLY A 60 8.19 15.25 -9.61
C GLY A 60 8.63 16.12 -8.44
N GLU A 61 9.95 16.31 -8.35
CA GLU A 61 10.58 17.10 -7.30
C GLU A 61 10.04 18.53 -7.25
N GLY A 62 9.88 19.05 -6.04
CA GLY A 62 9.42 20.43 -5.81
C GLY A 62 7.92 20.67 -6.05
N THR A 63 7.15 19.65 -6.41
CA THR A 63 5.69 19.76 -6.58
C THR A 63 4.94 18.92 -5.56
N THR A 64 3.68 19.29 -5.30
CA THR A 64 2.74 18.49 -4.51
C THR A 64 1.64 17.91 -5.42
N LEU A 65 2.03 17.44 -6.60
CA LEU A 65 1.13 16.74 -7.50
C LEU A 65 1.09 15.25 -7.14
N PHE A 66 -0.08 14.62 -7.22
CA PHE A 66 -0.18 13.18 -7.30
C PHE A 66 -0.32 12.75 -8.75
N LYS A 67 0.14 11.54 -9.05
CA LYS A 67 -0.08 10.86 -10.33
C LYS A 67 -1.00 9.68 -10.06
N ASN A 68 -2.19 9.70 -10.65
CA ASN A 68 -3.17 8.63 -10.50
C ASN A 68 -2.72 7.37 -11.26
N MET A 69 -3.36 6.24 -11.00
CA MET A 69 -2.98 4.96 -11.60
C MET A 69 -3.21 4.90 -13.13
N SER A 70 -3.96 5.84 -13.71
CA SER A 70 -4.08 5.99 -15.18
C SER A 70 -3.01 6.91 -15.78
N GLY A 71 -2.17 7.52 -14.95
CA GLY A 71 -1.05 8.38 -15.36
C GLY A 71 -1.35 9.87 -15.39
N SER A 72 -2.60 10.28 -15.15
CA SER A 72 -2.97 11.70 -15.05
C SER A 72 -2.47 12.29 -13.73
N THR A 73 -2.08 13.55 -13.77
CA THR A 73 -1.57 14.28 -12.60
C THR A 73 -2.60 15.27 -12.09
N GLY A 74 -2.67 15.43 -10.77
CA GLY A 74 -3.60 16.36 -10.13
C GLY A 74 -3.13 16.77 -8.74
N ASN A 75 -3.83 17.75 -8.15
CA ASN A 75 -3.67 18.17 -6.76
C ASN A 75 -5.03 18.46 -6.10
N GLU A 76 -6.06 17.72 -6.51
CA GLU A 76 -7.43 17.92 -6.04
C GLU A 76 -7.58 17.70 -4.52
N ARG A 77 -8.72 18.15 -3.97
CA ARG A 77 -9.23 17.81 -2.63
C ARG A 77 -10.34 16.78 -2.76
N GLY A 78 -10.49 15.91 -1.76
CA GLY A 78 -11.41 14.81 -1.85
C GLY A 78 -11.27 13.90 -0.64
N SER A 79 -12.40 13.28 -0.32
CA SER A 79 -12.49 12.22 0.67
C SER A 79 -12.30 10.87 -0.01
N GLY A 80 -12.03 9.85 0.80
CA GLY A 80 -11.98 8.48 0.36
C GLY A 80 -11.25 7.60 1.37
N GLY A 81 -10.72 6.49 0.89
CA GLY A 81 -10.14 5.48 1.76
C GLY A 81 -9.51 4.32 1.02
N VAL A 82 -9.09 3.33 1.79
CA VAL A 82 -8.47 2.09 1.29
C VAL A 82 -9.40 0.88 1.43
N ALA A 83 -10.59 1.03 2.03
CA ALA A 83 -11.56 -0.05 2.23
C ALA A 83 -12.24 -0.43 0.90
N ALA A 84 -11.55 -1.24 0.09
CA ALA A 84 -12.06 -1.74 -1.17
C ALA A 84 -12.97 -2.95 -0.98
N GLY A 85 -14.14 -2.92 -1.62
CA GLY A 85 -15.05 -4.05 -1.66
C GLY A 85 -14.44 -5.26 -2.38
N ALA A 86 -15.01 -6.44 -2.14
CA ALA A 86 -14.62 -7.67 -2.84
C ALA A 86 -14.70 -7.49 -4.36
N GLY A 87 -13.73 -8.07 -5.07
CA GLY A 87 -13.59 -7.97 -6.53
C GLY A 87 -13.01 -6.66 -7.06
N ASN A 88 -12.87 -5.61 -6.24
CA ASN A 88 -12.37 -4.32 -6.72
C ASN A 88 -10.83 -4.25 -6.73
N THR A 89 -10.21 -4.11 -7.90
CA THR A 89 -8.75 -3.99 -8.06
C THR A 89 -8.27 -2.56 -8.34
N GLU A 90 -9.12 -1.55 -8.12
CA GLU A 90 -8.77 -0.14 -8.33
C GLU A 90 -8.24 0.57 -7.08
N TYR A 91 -8.42 -0.01 -5.89
CA TYR A 91 -7.90 0.53 -4.63
C TYR A 91 -7.85 -0.54 -3.54
N GLY A 92 -7.44 -0.14 -2.35
CA GLY A 92 -7.12 -1.04 -1.25
C GLY A 92 -5.79 -1.73 -1.50
N ILE A 93 -5.63 -2.94 -0.96
CA ILE A 93 -4.43 -3.73 -1.21
C ILE A 93 -4.53 -4.36 -2.59
N LEU A 94 -3.45 -4.22 -3.37
CA LEU A 94 -3.29 -4.73 -4.73
C LEU A 94 -2.13 -5.72 -4.77
N PHE A 95 -2.30 -6.82 -5.49
CA PHE A 95 -1.24 -7.82 -5.71
C PHE A 95 -0.73 -7.73 -7.14
N GLY A 96 0.56 -7.98 -7.32
CA GLY A 96 1.21 -7.91 -8.63
C GLY A 96 2.30 -8.94 -8.81
N ARG A 97 2.71 -9.09 -10.06
CA ARG A 97 3.68 -10.08 -10.55
C ARG A 97 4.85 -9.45 -11.30
N GLY A 98 4.95 -8.12 -11.24
CA GLY A 98 6.02 -7.41 -11.93
C GLY A 98 7.28 -7.31 -11.08
N SER A 99 8.41 -7.21 -11.77
CA SER A 99 9.77 -7.27 -11.20
C SER A 99 10.53 -5.97 -11.31
N SER A 100 9.89 -4.89 -11.77
CA SER A 100 10.54 -3.59 -11.87
C SER A 100 11.02 -3.14 -10.50
N PRO A 101 12.27 -2.67 -10.35
CA PRO A 101 12.75 -2.11 -9.09
C PRO A 101 11.81 -1.05 -8.55
N PHE A 102 11.78 -0.88 -7.22
CA PHE A 102 11.04 0.20 -6.60
C PHE A 102 11.56 1.56 -7.08
N SER A 103 10.64 2.47 -7.39
CA SER A 103 10.91 3.88 -7.63
C SER A 103 10.00 4.73 -6.73
N LEU A 104 10.56 5.82 -6.21
CA LEU A 104 9.77 6.82 -5.49
C LEU A 104 8.65 7.40 -6.36
N ASP A 105 8.83 7.41 -7.69
CA ASP A 105 7.86 7.97 -8.64
C ASP A 105 6.87 6.91 -9.18
N ASP A 106 6.87 5.70 -8.61
CA ASP A 106 5.89 4.68 -8.96
C ASP A 106 4.47 5.17 -8.61
N TYR A 107 3.56 4.99 -9.55
CA TYR A 107 2.16 5.43 -9.42
C TYR A 107 1.16 4.30 -9.66
N VAL A 108 1.65 3.11 -10.02
CA VAL A 108 0.88 1.89 -10.30
C VAL A 108 1.81 0.68 -10.05
N LEU A 109 1.25 -0.50 -9.77
CA LEU A 109 2.02 -1.75 -9.77
C LEU A 109 2.56 -2.01 -11.18
N SER A 110 3.78 -2.54 -11.28
CA SER A 110 4.39 -2.76 -12.59
C SER A 110 3.65 -3.81 -13.42
N GLN A 111 3.06 -4.81 -12.77
CA GLN A 111 2.12 -5.74 -13.39
C GLN A 111 1.09 -6.21 -12.36
N LYS A 112 -0.04 -5.50 -12.27
CA LYS A 112 -1.15 -5.82 -11.37
C LYS A 112 -1.80 -7.16 -11.76
N ILE A 113 -2.16 -7.95 -10.76
CA ILE A 113 -3.02 -9.14 -10.90
C ILE A 113 -4.48 -8.68 -10.84
N GLU A 114 -5.25 -8.96 -11.88
CA GLU A 114 -6.67 -8.59 -11.92
C GLU A 114 -7.55 -9.58 -11.15
N ASN A 115 -8.77 -9.13 -10.83
CA ASN A 115 -9.76 -9.98 -10.17
C ASN A 115 -10.32 -11.04 -11.12
N GLY A 116 -10.43 -12.28 -10.64
CA GLY A 116 -11.10 -13.37 -11.34
C GLY A 116 -10.49 -14.73 -11.07
N THR A 117 -10.96 -15.72 -11.82
CA THR A 117 -10.54 -17.14 -11.76
C THR A 117 -9.85 -17.59 -13.04
N GLY A 118 -9.58 -16.68 -13.97
CA GLY A 118 -8.84 -17.00 -15.18
C GLY A 118 -7.34 -17.15 -14.91
N THR A 119 -6.61 -17.56 -15.96
CA THR A 119 -5.14 -17.54 -15.93
C THR A 119 -4.65 -16.17 -15.50
N ASN A 120 -3.73 -16.17 -14.54
CA ASN A 120 -3.11 -14.96 -14.00
C ASN A 120 -4.05 -14.00 -13.25
N GLN A 121 -5.22 -14.47 -12.83
CA GLN A 121 -6.18 -13.73 -12.00
C GLN A 121 -6.31 -14.35 -10.61
N MET A 122 -6.61 -13.53 -9.62
CA MET A 122 -6.93 -13.99 -8.26
C MET A 122 -8.21 -13.32 -7.79
N GLU A 123 -9.02 -14.01 -7.01
CA GLU A 123 -10.27 -13.46 -6.45
C GLU A 123 -9.97 -12.60 -5.23
N TYR A 124 -10.08 -11.29 -5.41
CA TYR A 124 -9.83 -10.31 -4.37
C TYR A 124 -10.99 -10.28 -3.36
N GLN A 125 -10.68 -10.52 -2.10
CA GLN A 125 -11.62 -10.36 -1.00
C GLN A 125 -11.79 -8.89 -0.64
N GLU A 126 -12.69 -8.58 0.28
CA GLU A 126 -12.84 -7.23 0.82
C GLU A 126 -11.59 -6.79 1.59
N THR A 127 -11.28 -5.50 1.57
CA THR A 127 -10.22 -4.91 2.40
C THR A 127 -10.79 -4.55 3.76
N THR A 128 -10.21 -5.10 4.82
CA THR A 128 -10.57 -4.81 6.20
C THR A 128 -9.68 -3.70 6.75
N VAL A 129 -10.26 -2.76 7.48
CA VAL A 129 -9.53 -1.68 8.18
C VAL A 129 -9.93 -1.69 9.65
N VAL A 130 -8.96 -1.92 10.54
CA VAL A 130 -9.18 -2.08 11.98
C VAL A 130 -8.33 -1.07 12.75
N PRO A 131 -8.92 -0.01 13.34
CA PRO A 131 -8.23 0.86 14.28
C PRO A 131 -8.22 0.27 15.69
N THR A 132 -7.11 0.41 16.41
CA THR A 132 -6.95 0.00 17.80
C THR A 132 -6.15 1.04 18.59
N TRP A 133 -6.48 1.18 19.88
CA TRP A 133 -5.75 2.01 20.84
C TRP A 133 -5.23 1.13 21.98
N ASP A 134 -3.93 1.22 22.26
CA ASP A 134 -3.31 0.63 23.43
C ASP A 134 -2.91 1.73 24.41
N GLY A 135 -3.66 1.87 25.51
CA GLY A 135 -3.38 2.84 26.56
C GLY A 135 -2.18 2.48 27.45
N GLY A 136 -1.67 1.24 27.40
CA GLY A 136 -0.46 0.85 28.11
C GLY A 136 0.81 1.33 27.43
N THR A 137 0.78 1.44 26.11
CA THR A 137 1.91 1.89 25.27
C THR A 137 1.67 3.25 24.62
N ASN A 138 0.54 3.91 24.93
CA ASN A 138 0.08 5.15 24.28
C ASN A 138 0.15 5.07 22.75
N THR A 139 -0.26 3.93 22.19
CA THR A 139 -0.07 3.62 20.78
C THR A 139 -1.42 3.49 20.06
N TRP A 140 -1.59 4.25 18.98
CA TRP A 140 -2.70 4.10 18.05
C TRP A 140 -2.25 3.30 16.83
N THR A 141 -2.96 2.22 16.51
CA THR A 141 -2.65 1.34 15.39
C THR A 141 -3.83 1.23 14.43
N VAL A 142 -3.56 1.16 13.13
CA VAL A 142 -4.56 0.84 12.10
C VAL A 142 -4.02 -0.30 11.25
N GLU A 143 -4.68 -1.45 11.30
CA GLU A 143 -4.38 -2.60 10.44
C GLU A 143 -5.28 -2.57 9.20
N ILE A 144 -4.68 -2.64 8.03
CA ILE A 144 -5.35 -2.70 6.73
C ILE A 144 -4.99 -4.06 6.13
N SER A 145 -5.95 -4.96 5.95
CA SER A 145 -5.67 -6.30 5.43
C SER A 145 -6.58 -6.70 4.28
N ARG A 146 -6.08 -7.56 3.40
CA ARG A 146 -6.83 -8.10 2.27
C ARG A 146 -6.29 -9.46 1.87
N ALA A 147 -7.20 -10.38 1.56
CA ALA A 147 -6.85 -11.66 0.96
C ALA A 147 -7.15 -11.66 -0.54
N ALA A 148 -6.36 -12.43 -1.29
CA ALA A 148 -6.66 -12.83 -2.66
C ALA A 148 -6.57 -14.36 -2.77
N VAL A 149 -7.55 -14.98 -3.40
CA VAL A 149 -7.62 -16.44 -3.57
C VAL A 149 -7.27 -16.80 -5.01
N ASN A 150 -6.34 -17.73 -5.21
CA ASN A 150 -6.05 -18.26 -6.52
C ASN A 150 -6.95 -19.47 -6.80
N ASN A 151 -7.92 -19.31 -7.68
CA ASN A 151 -8.77 -20.38 -8.21
C ASN A 151 -8.60 -20.51 -9.74
N SER A 152 -7.39 -20.30 -10.23
CA SER A 152 -7.08 -20.28 -11.66
C SER A 152 -6.80 -21.63 -12.30
N GLY A 153 -6.76 -22.71 -11.51
CA GLY A 153 -6.34 -24.04 -11.94
C GLY A 153 -4.82 -24.21 -12.07
N GLY A 154 -4.02 -23.19 -11.76
CA GLY A 154 -2.56 -23.21 -11.82
C GLY A 154 -1.92 -22.37 -10.71
N SER A 155 -0.59 -22.41 -10.60
CA SER A 155 0.14 -21.57 -9.64
C SER A 155 0.28 -20.13 -10.16
N ILE A 156 0.12 -19.14 -9.27
CA ILE A 156 0.34 -17.73 -9.57
C ILE A 156 1.47 -17.19 -8.70
N THR A 157 2.49 -16.63 -9.34
CA THR A 157 3.61 -15.98 -8.67
C THR A 157 3.31 -14.51 -8.40
N VAL A 158 3.44 -14.10 -7.13
CA VAL A 158 3.32 -12.72 -6.65
C VAL A 158 4.70 -12.19 -6.29
N THR A 159 5.03 -11.00 -6.77
CA THR A 159 6.36 -10.37 -6.62
C THR A 159 6.29 -8.92 -6.17
N GLU A 160 5.11 -8.30 -6.19
CA GLU A 160 4.90 -6.96 -5.67
C GLU A 160 3.52 -6.83 -5.03
N ILE A 161 3.40 -5.96 -4.04
CA ILE A 161 2.13 -5.65 -3.40
C ILE A 161 2.07 -4.14 -3.19
N GLY A 162 0.90 -3.53 -3.35
CA GLY A 162 0.73 -2.10 -3.14
C GLY A 162 -0.52 -1.76 -2.36
N LEU A 163 -0.56 -0.54 -1.86
CA LEU A 163 -1.73 0.04 -1.21
C LEU A 163 -2.17 1.24 -2.05
N ALA A 164 -3.37 1.18 -2.61
CA ALA A 164 -3.95 2.24 -3.40
C ALA A 164 -5.12 2.90 -2.66
N TYR A 165 -5.19 4.22 -2.74
CA TYR A 165 -6.19 5.04 -2.08
C TYR A 165 -7.24 5.49 -3.10
N TYR A 166 -8.51 5.35 -2.73
CA TYR A 166 -9.60 5.96 -3.45
C TYR A 166 -9.69 7.44 -3.16
N TYR A 167 -9.74 8.25 -4.20
CA TYR A 167 -10.01 9.67 -4.13
C TYR A 167 -11.29 10.03 -4.88
N GLN A 168 -12.29 10.57 -4.18
CA GLN A 168 -13.50 11.05 -4.85
C GLN A 168 -13.19 12.27 -5.76
N PRO A 169 -13.85 12.37 -6.93
CA PRO A 169 -14.87 11.44 -7.43
C PRO A 169 -14.31 10.21 -8.18
N TYR A 170 -13.13 10.26 -8.80
CA TYR A 170 -12.67 9.19 -9.72
C TYR A 170 -11.16 8.90 -9.71
N ASN A 171 -10.39 9.49 -8.80
CA ASN A 171 -8.94 9.31 -8.81
C ASN A 171 -8.55 8.12 -7.92
N ARG A 172 -7.57 7.35 -8.37
CA ARG A 172 -6.94 6.29 -7.59
C ARG A 172 -5.45 6.56 -7.57
N ILE A 173 -4.85 6.66 -6.39
CA ILE A 173 -3.43 6.92 -6.26
C ILE A 173 -2.78 5.77 -5.52
N LEU A 174 -1.65 5.28 -6.02
CA LEU A 174 -0.83 4.36 -5.26
C LEU A 174 -0.15 5.13 -4.13
N LEU A 175 -0.21 4.60 -2.90
CA LEU A 175 0.46 5.16 -1.74
C LEU A 175 1.76 4.40 -1.41
N VAL A 176 1.72 3.08 -1.59
CA VAL A 176 2.83 2.18 -1.28
C VAL A 176 2.98 1.16 -2.39
N ARG A 177 4.23 0.80 -2.74
CA ARG A 177 4.57 -0.29 -3.65
C ARG A 177 5.77 -1.06 -3.13
N ASP A 178 5.55 -2.21 -2.52
CA ASP A 178 6.65 -3.07 -2.07
C ASP A 178 6.94 -4.15 -3.12
N VAL A 179 8.18 -4.14 -3.61
CA VAL A 179 8.74 -5.25 -4.39
C VAL A 179 9.26 -6.30 -3.41
N LEU A 180 8.75 -7.52 -3.52
CA LEU A 180 9.07 -8.59 -2.58
C LEU A 180 10.52 -9.05 -2.78
N PRO A 181 11.28 -9.26 -1.70
CA PRO A 181 12.67 -9.77 -1.79
C PRO A 181 12.73 -11.20 -2.33
N SER A 182 11.63 -11.94 -2.23
CA SER A 182 11.45 -13.27 -2.79
C SER A 182 10.03 -13.40 -3.33
N ALA A 183 9.90 -13.98 -4.52
CA ALA A 183 8.61 -14.29 -5.12
C ALA A 183 7.82 -15.29 -4.24
N ILE A 184 6.49 -15.13 -4.22
CA ILE A 184 5.56 -16.00 -3.50
C ILE A 184 4.70 -16.73 -4.53
N ASP A 185 4.80 -18.05 -4.57
CA ASP A 185 3.89 -18.87 -5.36
C ASP A 185 2.63 -19.18 -4.55
N VAL A 186 1.49 -18.79 -5.10
CA VAL A 186 0.16 -19.12 -4.59
C VAL A 186 -0.39 -20.23 -5.47
N ALA A 187 -0.46 -21.45 -4.95
CA ALA A 187 -1.01 -22.57 -5.74
C ALA A 187 -2.53 -22.43 -5.92
N ASP A 188 -3.10 -23.24 -6.81
CA ASP A 188 -4.55 -23.33 -6.97
C ASP A 188 -5.25 -23.69 -5.65
N ALA A 189 -6.44 -23.14 -5.45
CA ALA A 189 -7.23 -23.16 -4.21
C ALA A 189 -6.53 -22.59 -2.96
N GLN A 190 -5.45 -21.83 -3.12
CA GLN A 190 -4.76 -21.16 -1.99
C GLN A 190 -5.06 -19.67 -1.92
N SER A 191 -4.95 -19.12 -0.72
CA SER A 191 -5.04 -17.68 -0.48
C SER A 191 -3.70 -17.06 -0.12
N LEU A 192 -3.59 -15.79 -0.47
CA LEU A 192 -2.53 -14.87 -0.09
C LEU A 192 -3.18 -13.70 0.66
N THR A 193 -2.85 -13.54 1.94
CA THR A 193 -3.26 -12.38 2.73
C THR A 193 -2.09 -11.42 2.86
N ALA A 194 -2.38 -10.14 2.70
CA ALA A 194 -1.48 -9.04 2.94
C ALA A 194 -2.07 -8.12 4.02
N THR A 195 -1.20 -7.56 4.87
CA THR A 195 -1.54 -6.60 5.90
C THR A 195 -0.57 -5.42 5.84
N TYR A 196 -1.10 -4.20 5.93
CA TYR A 196 -0.35 -2.98 6.20
C TYR A 196 -0.75 -2.45 7.57
N THR A 197 0.22 -2.15 8.43
CA THR A 197 0.00 -1.59 9.76
C THR A 197 0.48 -0.14 9.80
N LEU A 198 -0.37 0.76 10.29
CA LEU A 198 -0.05 2.16 10.54
C LEU A 198 0.00 2.36 12.05
N THR A 199 1.13 2.82 12.59
CA THR A 199 1.29 2.99 14.04
C THR A 199 1.70 4.42 14.36
N LEU A 200 1.03 4.99 15.36
CA LEU A 200 1.26 6.32 15.91
C LEU A 200 1.50 6.17 17.41
N GLU A 201 2.73 6.37 17.84
CA GLU A 201 3.10 6.39 19.26
C GLU A 201 2.99 7.82 19.77
N PHE A 202 2.20 8.02 20.83
CA PHE A 202 2.07 9.33 21.46
C PHE A 202 3.22 9.49 22.47
N PRO A 203 3.97 10.61 22.42
CA PRO A 203 5.04 10.84 23.38
C PRO A 203 4.47 10.94 24.80
N GLU A 204 5.16 10.35 25.76
CA GLU A 204 4.94 10.66 27.17
C GLU A 204 5.24 12.15 27.40
N GLY A 205 4.31 12.85 28.04
CA GLY A 205 4.41 14.29 28.33
C GLY A 205 5.37 14.63 29.46
#